data_AF-A0A936MNL9-F1
#
_entry.id   AF-A0A936MNL9-F1
#
_cell.length_a   1.000
_cell.length_b   1.000
_cell.length_c   1.000
_cell.angle_alpha   90.00
_cell.angle_beta   90.00
_cell.angle_gamma   90.00
#
_symmetry.space_group_name_H-M   'P 1'
#
loop_
_entity.id
_entity.type
_entity.pdbx_description
1 polymer ?
#
loop_
_entity_poly.entity_id
_entity_poly.type
_entity_poly.pdbx_seq_one_letter_code
_entity_poly.pdbx_strand_id
1 'polypeptide(L)'
;MSAARSIFSRVCPWMTLALMSGCGGAQGSAETAAGAEGGEISCPAPIGTIPRENCADIAEDFGALSVDGALRIASSSKGSEERIEAIHAAGDLAKTLKDRRVDLCAQYNACKMTLADHNAEDARLAELMASLIKLWDERKFLDNEGVGQLHTQVKTLSAKLDGKTVDAQGTVTDAKPTSVKVLGDKLGKIEGAGLTFSAASGGITISATTDGARDVLRAGLAELHASGGSRYLVHVTGNYSPSTPPLIKPGDELTVRFKYRAAQTGDVFYVALRSLEDPDAIDTTSTFPIAKAGAGEQQVTLTAVPGSSGFYVGIGSRSAAFEFDDVELVRGGSVIASALAEAPNELQVETKCTIGGAKPISGKASFVCPAASIDAITIGRPRAHLFMTVRDSTGDRAILRTLSLDGGRSLDAKFTDDSSLVIGLVGPGSATIQAVEVKKL
;
A
#
# COMPACT_ATOMS: atom_id res chain seq x y z
N MET A 1 -59.35 -5.31 -29.99
CA MET A 1 -60.44 -4.58 -29.31
C MET A 1 -59.82 -3.73 -28.22
N SER A 2 -60.24 -2.46 -28.18
CA SER A 2 -59.83 -1.36 -27.30
C SER A 2 -58.38 -0.86 -27.36
N ALA A 3 -58.22 0.15 -28.22
CA ALA A 3 -57.22 1.20 -28.12
C ALA A 3 -57.72 2.32 -27.18
N ALA A 4 -56.79 3.06 -26.57
CA ALA A 4 -57.05 4.43 -26.12
C ALA A 4 -55.77 5.28 -26.21
N ARG A 5 -55.80 6.23 -27.14
CA ARG A 5 -54.94 7.43 -27.23
C ARG A 5 -55.69 8.59 -26.54
N SER A 6 -54.95 9.56 -25.97
CA SER A 6 -55.23 11.01 -25.95
C SER A 6 -54.28 11.66 -24.91
N ILE A 7 -53.32 12.57 -25.19
CA ILE A 7 -53.29 13.88 -25.90
C ILE A 7 -53.57 15.10 -24.97
N PHE A 8 -52.71 16.14 -25.12
CA PHE A 8 -52.84 17.59 -24.78
C PHE A 8 -52.64 18.01 -23.29
N SER A 9 -52.07 19.18 -22.91
CA SER A 9 -51.41 20.34 -23.56
C SER A 9 -50.93 21.31 -22.45
N ARG A 10 -49.85 22.09 -22.68
CA ARG A 10 -49.63 23.54 -22.37
C ARG A 10 -49.81 24.08 -20.91
N VAL A 11 -49.20 25.16 -20.38
CA VAL A 11 -48.22 26.21 -20.75
C VAL A 11 -48.06 27.14 -19.51
N CYS A 12 -46.82 27.56 -19.19
CA CYS A 12 -46.38 28.83 -18.54
C CYS A 12 -46.86 29.22 -17.11
N PRO A 13 -46.36 30.34 -16.52
CA PRO A 13 -44.98 30.72 -16.18
C PRO A 13 -44.94 31.37 -14.76
N TRP A 14 -43.86 32.07 -14.38
CA TRP A 14 -43.77 33.40 -13.71
C TRP A 14 -42.24 33.68 -13.55
N MET A 15 -41.63 34.64 -14.26
CA MET A 15 -41.50 36.09 -13.94
C MET A 15 -40.82 36.34 -12.57
N THR A 16 -39.79 37.18 -12.37
CA THR A 16 -39.28 38.35 -13.12
C THR A 16 -37.96 38.85 -12.49
N LEU A 17 -37.07 39.45 -13.31
CA LEU A 17 -36.29 40.73 -13.20
C LEU A 17 -35.71 41.18 -11.83
N ALA A 18 -34.57 41.88 -11.70
CA ALA A 18 -33.97 42.96 -12.52
C ALA A 18 -32.46 43.12 -12.14
N LEU A 19 -31.55 43.28 -13.11
CA LEU A 19 -30.87 44.52 -13.59
C LEU A 19 -30.11 45.35 -12.53
N MET A 20 -28.80 45.54 -12.75
CA MET A 20 -28.19 46.87 -12.89
C MET A 20 -26.88 46.77 -13.70
N SER A 21 -26.78 47.71 -14.64
CA SER A 21 -25.75 47.97 -15.64
C SER A 21 -24.62 48.87 -15.15
N GLY A 22 -23.44 48.81 -15.77
CA GLY A 22 -22.46 49.90 -15.70
C GLY A 22 -21.10 49.60 -16.35
N CYS A 23 -20.87 50.19 -17.53
CA CYS A 23 -19.71 50.04 -18.42
C CYS A 23 -18.38 50.60 -17.89
N GLY A 24 -17.28 50.00 -18.39
CA GLY A 24 -16.20 50.77 -19.03
C GLY A 24 -14.80 50.57 -18.47
N GLY A 25 -13.90 49.97 -19.28
CA GLY A 25 -12.50 50.36 -19.27
C GLY A 25 -11.45 49.26 -19.42
N ALA A 26 -10.89 49.20 -20.63
CA ALA A 26 -9.51 48.83 -20.98
C ALA A 26 -9.12 47.33 -21.06
N GLN A 27 -8.78 46.98 -22.30
CA GLN A 27 -8.07 45.80 -22.77
C GLN A 27 -6.78 45.52 -21.99
N GLY A 28 -6.57 44.23 -21.72
CA GLY A 28 -5.28 43.63 -21.41
C GLY A 28 -5.41 42.15 -21.68
N SER A 29 -5.27 41.76 -22.95
CA SER A 29 -5.07 40.37 -23.35
C SER A 29 -3.82 39.86 -22.63
N ALA A 30 -3.98 39.02 -21.61
CA ALA A 30 -2.90 38.16 -21.15
C ALA A 30 -3.15 36.80 -21.79
N GLU A 31 -2.52 36.65 -22.96
CA GLU A 31 -2.25 35.37 -23.59
C GLU A 31 -1.81 34.34 -22.56
N THR A 32 -2.44 33.18 -22.68
CA THR A 32 -1.89 31.88 -22.35
C THR A 32 -0.52 31.72 -23.01
N ALA A 33 0.56 32.13 -22.33
CA ALA A 33 1.92 31.81 -22.74
C ALA A 33 2.29 30.44 -22.17
N ALA A 34 1.92 29.40 -22.92
CA ALA A 34 2.72 28.19 -22.97
C ALA A 34 4.08 28.55 -23.59
N GLY A 35 5.18 28.10 -22.97
CA GLY A 35 6.51 28.05 -23.58
C GLY A 35 7.22 29.38 -23.76
N ALA A 36 7.97 29.79 -22.74
CA ALA A 36 9.17 30.60 -22.97
C ALA A 36 10.35 29.89 -22.31
N GLU A 37 10.88 28.88 -23.02
CA GLU A 37 12.26 28.44 -22.81
C GLU A 37 13.18 29.65 -23.01
N GLY A 38 14.07 29.91 -22.05
CA GLY A 38 15.17 30.87 -22.21
C GLY A 38 14.87 32.34 -21.87
N GLY A 39 13.93 32.64 -20.96
CA GLY A 39 13.73 34.01 -20.47
C GLY A 39 14.76 34.43 -19.41
N GLU A 40 15.22 35.69 -19.44
CA GLU A 40 16.02 36.27 -18.34
C GLU A 40 15.12 36.89 -17.26
N ILE A 41 15.52 36.76 -15.99
CA ILE A 41 14.88 37.37 -14.81
C ILE A 41 15.83 38.45 -14.29
N SER A 42 15.35 39.70 -14.19
CA SER A 42 16.11 40.79 -13.58
C SER A 42 15.92 40.77 -12.07
N CYS A 43 16.99 40.46 -11.32
CA CYS A 43 16.97 40.45 -9.86
C CYS A 43 17.56 41.74 -9.26
N PRO A 44 17.16 42.12 -8.04
CA PRO A 44 17.79 43.20 -7.30
C PRO A 44 19.30 42.95 -7.11
N ALA A 45 20.08 44.04 -7.03
CA ALA A 45 21.48 43.94 -6.64
C ALA A 45 21.60 43.24 -5.26
N PRO A 46 22.59 42.35 -5.05
CA PRO A 46 23.77 42.11 -5.89
C PRO A 46 23.64 41.00 -6.95
N ILE A 47 22.46 40.38 -7.12
CA ILE A 47 22.29 39.16 -7.94
C ILE A 47 22.35 39.47 -9.44
N GLY A 48 21.71 40.57 -9.87
CA GLY A 48 21.68 40.97 -11.28
C GLY A 48 20.75 40.09 -12.13
N THR A 49 20.95 40.07 -13.45
CA THR A 49 20.10 39.30 -14.36
C THR A 49 20.50 37.82 -14.36
N ILE A 50 19.53 36.91 -14.25
CA ILE A 50 19.73 35.46 -14.24
C ILE A 50 18.87 34.77 -15.31
N PRO A 51 19.31 33.66 -15.92
CA PRO A 51 18.45 32.82 -16.75
C PRO A 51 17.35 32.15 -15.92
N ARG A 52 16.11 32.13 -16.44
CA ARG A 52 15.00 31.38 -15.86
C ARG A 52 15.14 29.89 -16.14
N GLU A 53 14.96 29.09 -15.12
CA GLU A 53 14.92 27.63 -15.24
C GLU A 53 13.49 27.09 -15.21
N ASN A 54 13.25 25.97 -15.88
CA ASN A 54 11.98 25.25 -15.81
C ASN A 54 12.04 24.18 -14.72
N CYS A 55 11.50 24.49 -13.54
CA CYS A 55 11.51 23.55 -12.42
C CYS A 55 10.61 22.31 -12.65
N ALA A 56 9.73 22.33 -13.65
CA ALA A 56 8.92 21.16 -14.02
C ALA A 56 9.76 20.10 -14.74
N ASP A 57 10.71 20.50 -15.59
CA ASP A 57 11.57 19.56 -16.32
C ASP A 57 12.53 18.84 -15.35
N ILE A 58 13.01 19.53 -14.32
CA ILE A 58 13.80 18.95 -13.21
C ILE A 58 12.98 17.89 -12.44
N ALA A 59 11.65 18.03 -12.40
CA ALA A 59 10.79 17.01 -11.79
C ALA A 59 10.61 15.78 -12.69
N GLU A 60 10.89 15.84 -13.99
CA GLU A 60 10.68 14.75 -14.95
C GLU A 60 11.99 14.04 -15.37
N ASP A 61 13.13 14.74 -15.36
CA ASP A 61 14.43 14.25 -15.88
C ASP A 61 15.08 13.10 -15.07
N PHE A 62 14.56 12.76 -13.89
CA PHE A 62 15.14 11.73 -13.04
C PHE A 62 14.32 10.45 -13.11
N GLY A 63 14.80 9.52 -13.93
CA GLY A 63 14.30 8.14 -13.97
C GLY A 63 14.22 7.58 -12.56
N ALA A 64 12.99 7.26 -12.12
CA ALA A 64 12.75 6.70 -10.81
C ALA A 64 13.69 5.51 -10.60
N LEU A 65 14.50 5.54 -9.53
CA LEU A 65 15.09 4.30 -9.02
C LEU A 65 13.94 3.29 -8.98
N SER A 66 14.08 2.15 -9.66
CA SER A 66 13.02 1.14 -9.75
C SER A 66 12.89 0.41 -8.41
N VAL A 67 12.41 1.15 -7.41
CA VAL A 67 12.23 0.74 -6.01
C VAL A 67 11.19 -0.38 -5.96
N ASP A 68 10.08 -0.23 -6.68
CA ASP A 68 9.00 -1.22 -6.74
C ASP A 68 9.49 -2.57 -7.27
N GLY A 69 10.30 -2.56 -8.33
CA GLY A 69 10.90 -3.77 -8.90
C GLY A 69 11.93 -4.44 -7.97
N ALA A 70 12.63 -3.66 -7.15
CA ALA A 70 13.60 -4.14 -6.17
C ALA A 70 12.94 -4.67 -4.88
N LEU A 71 11.87 -4.01 -4.40
CA LEU A 71 11.06 -4.46 -3.26
C LEU A 71 10.46 -5.85 -3.53
N ARG A 72 10.01 -6.08 -4.77
CA ARG A 72 9.52 -7.39 -5.26
C ARG A 72 10.55 -8.52 -5.13
N ILE A 73 11.84 -8.23 -5.35
CA ILE A 73 12.92 -9.23 -5.25
C ILE A 73 13.30 -9.44 -3.77
N ALA A 74 13.35 -8.36 -2.99
CA ALA A 74 13.76 -8.37 -1.58
C ALA A 74 12.78 -9.05 -0.62
N SER A 75 11.48 -9.07 -0.93
CA SER A 75 10.43 -9.66 -0.09
C SER A 75 10.41 -11.19 -0.07
N SER A 76 11.14 -11.85 -0.99
CA SER A 76 11.04 -13.29 -1.25
C SER A 76 11.92 -14.20 -0.36
N SER A 77 12.74 -13.66 0.56
CA SER A 77 13.71 -14.47 1.32
C SER A 77 13.92 -14.03 2.78
N LYS A 78 14.41 -14.96 3.61
CA LYS A 78 14.72 -14.78 5.04
C LYS A 78 15.71 -13.60 5.21
N GLY A 79 15.39 -12.62 6.05
CA GLY A 79 16.11 -11.32 6.13
C GLY A 79 15.55 -10.22 5.21
N SER A 80 14.30 -10.35 4.76
CA SER A 80 13.62 -9.38 3.89
C SER A 80 13.47 -8.00 4.53
N GLU A 81 13.32 -7.90 5.85
CA GLU A 81 13.12 -6.63 6.56
C GLU A 81 14.29 -5.66 6.39
N GLU A 82 15.52 -6.13 6.58
CA GLU A 82 16.74 -5.31 6.42
C GLU A 82 16.93 -4.86 4.96
N ARG A 83 16.54 -5.72 4.01
CA ARG A 83 16.56 -5.39 2.57
C ARG A 83 15.52 -4.36 2.20
N ILE A 84 14.30 -4.53 2.70
CA ILE A 84 13.20 -3.60 2.51
C ILE A 84 13.58 -2.24 3.12
N GLU A 85 14.13 -2.20 4.33
CA GLU A 85 14.62 -0.97 4.96
C GLU A 85 15.70 -0.28 4.11
N ALA A 86 16.69 -1.02 3.61
CA ALA A 86 17.75 -0.47 2.76
C ALA A 86 17.20 0.10 1.44
N ILE A 87 16.22 -0.58 0.83
CA ILE A 87 15.55 -0.14 -0.39
C ILE A 87 14.74 1.13 -0.15
N HIS A 88 13.95 1.19 0.93
CA HIS A 88 13.20 2.39 1.28
C HIS A 88 14.13 3.56 1.58
N ALA A 89 15.22 3.35 2.32
CA ALA A 89 16.20 4.40 2.61
C ALA A 89 16.80 5.00 1.32
N ALA A 90 17.09 4.16 0.32
CA ALA A 90 17.58 4.64 -0.98
C ALA A 90 16.51 5.43 -1.75
N GLY A 91 15.26 4.94 -1.74
CA GLY A 91 14.12 5.64 -2.36
C GLY A 91 13.83 7.00 -1.71
N ASP A 92 13.84 7.06 -0.39
CA ASP A 92 13.60 8.29 0.38
C ASP A 92 14.72 9.32 0.17
N LEU A 93 15.99 8.88 0.07
CA LEU A 93 17.10 9.78 -0.25
C LEU A 93 17.00 10.33 -1.67
N ALA A 94 16.67 9.48 -2.65
CA ALA A 94 16.48 9.91 -4.04
C ALA A 94 15.35 10.95 -4.16
N LYS A 95 14.23 10.72 -3.47
CA LYS A 95 13.14 11.69 -3.39
C LYS A 95 13.60 13.01 -2.75
N THR A 96 14.32 12.94 -1.63
CA THR A 96 14.83 14.12 -0.92
C THR A 96 15.78 14.93 -1.80
N LEU A 97 16.70 14.28 -2.52
CA LEU A 97 17.62 14.94 -3.48
C LEU A 97 16.84 15.65 -4.60
N LYS A 98 15.81 15.01 -5.13
CA LYS A 98 14.93 15.59 -6.15
C LYS A 98 14.18 16.80 -5.62
N ASP A 99 13.53 16.68 -4.46
CA ASP A 99 12.80 17.78 -3.83
C ASP A 99 13.73 18.97 -3.55
N ARG A 100 14.99 18.72 -3.11
CA ARG A 100 16.00 19.76 -2.89
C ARG A 100 16.39 20.50 -4.17
N ARG A 101 16.50 19.80 -5.31
CA ARG A 101 16.79 20.43 -6.62
C ARG A 101 15.62 21.26 -7.13
N VAL A 102 14.39 20.80 -6.93
CA VAL A 102 13.19 21.59 -7.26
C VAL A 102 13.14 22.87 -6.41
N ASP A 103 13.40 22.75 -5.10
CA ASP A 103 13.48 23.90 -4.20
C ASP A 103 14.63 24.85 -4.56
N LEU A 104 15.76 24.32 -5.02
CA LEU A 104 16.90 25.11 -5.50
C LEU A 104 16.51 25.94 -6.72
N CYS A 105 15.90 25.32 -7.73
CA CYS A 105 15.37 26.00 -8.93
C CYS A 105 14.34 27.08 -8.56
N ALA A 106 13.41 26.78 -7.63
CA ALA A 106 12.42 27.74 -7.17
C ALA A 106 13.06 28.94 -6.46
N GLN A 107 14.09 28.72 -5.63
CA GLN A 107 14.84 29.80 -4.96
C GLN A 107 15.64 30.64 -5.93
N TYR A 108 16.25 30.01 -6.94
CA TYR A 108 17.00 30.69 -7.99
C TYR A 108 16.09 31.60 -8.81
N ASN A 109 14.98 31.08 -9.35
CA ASN A 109 13.98 31.86 -10.07
C ASN A 109 13.33 32.97 -9.22
N ALA A 110 13.31 32.82 -7.89
CA ALA A 110 12.82 33.82 -6.95
C ALA A 110 13.87 34.86 -6.54
N CYS A 111 15.03 34.90 -7.18
CA CYS A 111 16.12 35.85 -6.90
C CYS A 111 16.62 35.78 -5.45
N LYS A 112 16.67 34.59 -4.84
CA LYS A 112 17.13 34.41 -3.45
C LYS A 112 18.61 34.00 -3.34
N MET A 113 19.25 33.70 -4.46
CA MET A 113 20.65 33.25 -4.52
C MET A 113 21.33 33.69 -5.80
N THR A 114 22.67 33.66 -5.82
CA THR A 114 23.47 34.01 -7.00
C THR A 114 23.60 32.82 -7.95
N LEU A 115 23.93 33.07 -9.22
CA LEU A 115 24.23 32.01 -10.20
C LEU A 115 25.39 31.11 -9.74
N ALA A 116 26.40 31.68 -9.08
CA ALA A 116 27.54 30.92 -8.58
C ALA A 116 27.12 29.94 -7.47
N ASP A 117 26.30 30.40 -6.52
CA ASP A 117 25.78 29.56 -5.42
C ASP A 117 24.83 28.48 -5.95
N HIS A 118 23.97 28.83 -6.90
CA HIS A 118 23.09 27.90 -7.58
C HIS A 118 23.87 26.76 -8.25
N ASN A 119 24.84 27.10 -9.10
CA ASN A 119 25.63 26.10 -9.84
C ASN A 119 26.46 25.21 -8.90
N ALA A 120 26.97 25.77 -7.79
CA ALA A 120 27.72 25.00 -6.80
C ALA A 120 26.83 23.99 -6.08
N GLU A 121 25.63 24.40 -5.67
CA GLU A 121 24.68 23.51 -4.99
C GLU A 121 24.08 22.47 -5.94
N ASP A 122 23.75 22.85 -7.18
CA ASP A 122 23.23 21.91 -8.18
C ASP A 122 24.27 20.83 -8.52
N ALA A 123 25.54 21.22 -8.70
CA ALA A 123 26.63 20.27 -8.91
C ALA A 123 26.80 19.32 -7.73
N ARG A 124 26.69 19.82 -6.49
CA ARG A 124 26.74 18.99 -5.27
C ARG A 124 25.60 17.98 -5.21
N LEU A 125 24.36 18.42 -5.48
CA LEU A 125 23.17 17.56 -5.49
C LEU A 125 23.25 16.50 -6.60
N ALA A 126 23.75 16.88 -7.79
CA ALA A 126 23.98 15.98 -8.90
C ALA A 126 25.03 14.90 -8.57
N GLU A 127 26.13 15.26 -7.90
CA GLU A 127 27.17 14.31 -7.48
C GLU A 127 26.64 13.28 -6.46
N LEU A 128 25.85 13.72 -5.49
CA LEU A 128 25.21 12.85 -4.50
C LEU A 128 24.22 11.88 -5.15
N MET A 129 23.44 12.37 -6.12
CA MET A 129 22.51 11.54 -6.88
C MET A 129 23.24 10.51 -7.75
N ALA A 130 24.28 10.92 -8.47
CA ALA A 130 25.11 10.01 -9.27
C ALA A 130 25.75 8.91 -8.40
N SER A 131 26.20 9.28 -7.19
CA SER A 131 26.71 8.33 -6.21
C SER A 131 25.62 7.35 -5.75
N LEU A 132 24.41 7.83 -5.49
CA LEU A 132 23.28 6.99 -5.11
C LEU A 132 22.88 6.01 -6.22
N ILE A 133 22.83 6.47 -7.48
CA ILE A 133 22.55 5.63 -8.65
C ILE A 133 23.61 4.54 -8.78
N LYS A 134 24.90 4.89 -8.64
CA LYS A 134 25.99 3.91 -8.69
C LYS A 134 25.85 2.84 -7.61
N LEU A 135 25.60 3.25 -6.35
CA LEU A 135 25.36 2.32 -5.25
C LEU A 135 24.16 1.41 -5.51
N TRP A 136 23.10 2.00 -6.08
CA TRP A 136 21.92 1.27 -6.47
C TRP A 136 22.25 0.24 -7.56
N ASP A 137 22.96 0.60 -8.62
CA ASP A 137 23.29 -0.34 -9.70
C ASP A 137 24.26 -1.45 -9.26
N GLU A 138 25.17 -1.17 -8.33
CA GLU A 138 26.12 -2.13 -7.76
C GLU A 138 25.50 -3.04 -6.67
N ARG A 139 24.23 -2.82 -6.29
CA ARG A 139 23.57 -3.50 -5.18
C ARG A 139 23.55 -5.03 -5.35
N LYS A 140 23.94 -5.75 -4.30
CA LYS A 140 23.80 -7.21 -4.19
C LYS A 140 22.85 -7.54 -3.04
N PHE A 141 21.66 -8.06 -3.34
CA PHE A 141 20.68 -8.50 -2.33
C PHE A 141 20.83 -9.98 -1.94
N LEU A 142 21.97 -10.59 -2.28
CA LEU A 142 22.20 -12.03 -2.15
C LEU A 142 22.54 -12.44 -0.71
N ASP A 143 23.13 -11.56 0.09
CA ASP A 143 23.52 -11.79 1.49
C ASP A 143 23.29 -10.55 2.38
N ASN A 144 23.25 -10.75 3.70
CA ASN A 144 23.00 -9.67 4.67
C ASN A 144 24.13 -8.64 4.72
N GLU A 145 25.35 -9.02 4.34
CA GLU A 145 26.51 -8.12 4.33
C GLU A 145 26.38 -7.06 3.23
N GLY A 146 26.01 -7.46 2.00
CA GLY A 146 25.76 -6.53 0.90
C GLY A 146 24.61 -5.56 1.19
N VAL A 147 23.60 -6.01 1.93
CA VAL A 147 22.47 -5.20 2.37
C VAL A 147 22.89 -4.19 3.42
N GLY A 148 23.65 -4.63 4.42
CA GLY A 148 24.22 -3.75 5.44
C GLY A 148 25.15 -2.69 4.84
N GLN A 149 25.97 -3.07 3.86
CA GLN A 149 26.86 -2.16 3.14
C GLN A 149 26.07 -1.10 2.35
N LEU A 150 25.08 -1.52 1.55
CA LEU A 150 24.20 -0.60 0.81
C LEU A 150 23.54 0.39 1.77
N HIS A 151 22.94 -0.11 2.86
CA HIS A 151 22.27 0.74 3.84
C HIS A 151 23.23 1.75 4.48
N THR A 152 24.46 1.34 4.78
CA THR A 152 25.50 2.21 5.35
C THR A 152 25.94 3.29 4.35
N GLN A 153 26.11 2.92 3.08
CA GLN A 153 26.53 3.85 2.04
C GLN A 153 25.43 4.86 1.67
N VAL A 154 24.16 4.42 1.62
CA VAL A 154 22.99 5.31 1.46
C VAL A 154 22.92 6.31 2.61
N LYS A 155 23.11 5.85 3.86
CA LYS A 155 23.19 6.75 5.03
C LYS A 155 24.33 7.74 4.94
N THR A 156 25.49 7.30 4.43
CA THR A 156 26.64 8.18 4.22
C THR A 156 26.32 9.30 3.23
N LEU A 157 25.64 8.99 2.13
CA LEU A 157 25.19 10.00 1.17
C LEU A 157 24.14 10.94 1.77
N SER A 158 23.22 10.42 2.58
CA SER A 158 22.25 11.23 3.31
C SER A 158 22.93 12.20 4.28
N ALA A 159 23.92 11.75 5.05
CA ALA A 159 24.68 12.62 5.95
C ALA A 159 25.48 13.70 5.19
N LYS A 160 26.06 13.36 4.03
CA LYS A 160 26.70 14.35 3.15
C LYS A 160 25.71 15.36 2.58
N LEU A 161 24.49 14.94 2.27
CA LEU A 161 23.41 15.83 1.84
C LEU A 161 23.12 16.89 2.92
N ASP A 162 23.09 16.49 4.18
CA ASP A 162 22.88 17.34 5.35
C ASP A 162 24.11 18.14 5.80
N GLY A 163 25.25 18.03 5.09
CA GLY A 163 26.49 18.74 5.44
C GLY A 163 27.20 18.20 6.68
N LYS A 164 26.88 16.99 7.13
CA LYS A 164 27.59 16.31 8.22
C LYS A 164 28.91 15.71 7.70
N THR A 165 29.99 15.89 8.44
CA THR A 165 31.29 15.25 8.14
C THR A 165 31.29 13.78 8.59
N VAL A 166 31.79 12.91 7.71
CA VAL A 166 31.94 11.46 7.93
C VAL A 166 33.40 11.17 8.30
N ASP A 167 33.66 10.23 9.20
CA ASP A 167 35.02 9.86 9.58
C ASP A 167 35.80 9.15 8.44
N ALA A 168 37.10 8.91 8.66
CA ALA A 168 37.99 8.30 7.66
C ALA A 168 37.64 6.84 7.32
N GLN A 169 36.67 6.23 8.02
CA GLN A 169 36.15 4.89 7.78
C GLN A 169 34.78 4.90 7.08
N GLY A 170 34.24 6.09 6.76
CA GLY A 170 32.91 6.22 6.14
C GLY A 170 31.77 5.92 7.10
N THR A 171 32.03 5.89 8.41
CA THR A 171 31.01 5.69 9.44
C THR A 171 30.42 7.03 9.84
N VAL A 172 29.16 7.26 9.45
CA VAL A 172 28.32 8.25 10.13
C VAL A 172 27.97 7.64 11.47
N THR A 173 28.64 8.05 12.55
CA THR A 173 28.16 7.77 13.91
C THR A 173 26.94 8.65 14.19
N ASP A 174 25.81 8.33 13.57
CA ASP A 174 24.53 8.74 14.14
C ASP A 174 24.31 7.88 15.38
N ALA A 175 23.79 8.51 16.43
CA ALA A 175 23.22 7.78 17.55
C ALA A 175 22.27 6.73 16.97
N LYS A 176 22.53 5.45 17.26
CA LYS A 176 21.67 4.32 16.88
C LYS A 176 20.22 4.76 17.07
N PRO A 177 19.35 4.71 16.03
CA PRO A 177 17.97 5.16 16.14
C PRO A 177 17.41 4.62 17.44
N THR A 178 17.01 5.52 18.34
CA THR A 178 16.63 5.11 19.70
C THR A 178 15.36 4.29 19.57
N SER A 179 15.49 2.97 19.57
CA SER A 179 14.36 2.07 19.59
C SER A 179 13.83 2.06 21.01
N VAL A 180 12.58 2.45 21.18
CA VAL A 180 11.90 2.36 22.48
C VAL A 180 11.13 1.06 22.48
N LYS A 181 11.35 0.25 23.51
CA LYS A 181 10.67 -1.02 23.70
C LYS A 181 9.67 -0.91 24.85
N VAL A 182 8.40 -1.11 24.52
CA VAL A 182 7.30 -1.17 25.48
C VAL A 182 6.87 -2.62 25.61
N LEU A 183 6.91 -3.16 26.82
CA LEU A 183 6.47 -4.53 27.10
C LEU A 183 4.93 -4.63 26.97
N GLY A 184 4.44 -5.80 26.53
CA GLY A 184 3.01 -6.01 26.29
C GLY A 184 2.15 -5.76 27.53
N ASP A 185 2.64 -6.11 28.72
CA ASP A 185 1.94 -5.88 29.99
C ASP A 185 1.86 -4.40 30.43
N LYS A 186 2.57 -3.51 29.73
CA LYS A 186 2.52 -2.05 29.93
C LYS A 186 1.55 -1.34 28.99
N LEU A 187 1.00 -2.04 28.01
CA LEU A 187 0.00 -1.47 27.10
C LEU A 187 -1.34 -1.31 27.82
N GLY A 188 -2.04 -0.22 27.54
CA GLY A 188 -3.39 0.02 28.07
C GLY A 188 -4.36 -1.03 27.55
N LYS A 189 -5.12 -1.66 28.45
CA LYS A 189 -6.13 -2.69 28.11
C LYS A 189 -7.45 -2.01 27.75
N ILE A 190 -8.11 -2.51 26.70
CA ILE A 190 -9.47 -2.12 26.36
C ILE A 190 -10.39 -3.28 26.70
N GLU A 191 -11.07 -3.17 27.84
CA GLU A 191 -11.99 -4.22 28.30
C GLU A 191 -13.27 -4.26 27.47
N GLY A 192 -13.81 -5.47 27.28
CA GLY A 192 -15.02 -5.68 26.52
C GLY A 192 -15.58 -7.09 26.72
N ALA A 193 -16.88 -7.26 26.46
CA ALA A 193 -17.55 -8.54 26.62
C ALA A 193 -16.89 -9.64 25.74
N GLY A 194 -16.56 -10.79 26.31
CA GLY A 194 -15.94 -11.90 25.56
C GLY A 194 -14.43 -11.76 25.34
N LEU A 195 -13.78 -10.82 26.02
CA LEU A 195 -12.32 -10.70 26.09
C LEU A 195 -11.81 -11.16 27.45
N THR A 196 -10.69 -11.87 27.47
CA THR A 196 -9.93 -12.16 28.69
C THR A 196 -8.48 -11.74 28.52
N PHE A 197 -7.86 -11.32 29.62
CA PHE A 197 -6.48 -10.84 29.65
C PHE A 197 -5.69 -11.59 30.72
N SER A 198 -4.51 -12.09 30.37
CA SER A 198 -3.53 -12.62 31.34
C SER A 198 -2.16 -12.03 31.04
N ALA A 199 -1.46 -11.55 32.07
CA ALA A 199 -0.12 -11.01 31.93
C ALA A 199 0.90 -11.98 32.54
N ALA A 200 2.00 -12.24 31.82
CA ALA A 200 3.06 -13.11 32.28
C ALA A 200 4.39 -12.70 31.63
N SER A 201 5.46 -12.62 32.44
CA SER A 201 6.83 -12.36 31.97
C SER A 201 6.97 -11.12 31.07
N GLY A 202 6.24 -10.04 31.37
CA GLY A 202 6.23 -8.81 30.57
C GLY A 202 5.36 -8.88 29.30
N GLY A 203 4.84 -10.04 28.92
CA GLY A 203 3.86 -10.19 27.85
C GLY A 203 2.43 -10.10 28.37
N ILE A 204 1.50 -9.82 27.45
CA ILE A 204 0.06 -9.91 27.69
C ILE A 204 -0.59 -10.83 26.67
N THR A 205 -1.33 -11.82 27.15
CA THR A 205 -2.18 -12.69 26.35
C THR A 205 -3.61 -12.18 26.40
N ILE A 206 -4.21 -12.03 25.23
CA ILE A 206 -5.60 -11.65 25.02
C ILE A 206 -6.29 -12.83 24.35
N SER A 207 -7.46 -13.21 24.84
CA SER A 207 -8.31 -14.20 24.17
C SER A 207 -9.68 -13.62 23.89
N ALA A 208 -10.16 -13.80 22.67
CA ALA A 208 -11.51 -13.46 22.22
C ALA A 208 -12.29 -14.75 21.91
N THR A 209 -13.50 -14.85 22.44
CA THR A 209 -14.35 -16.06 22.28
C THR A 209 -15.50 -15.90 21.29
N THR A 210 -15.69 -14.70 20.74
CA THR A 210 -16.85 -14.36 19.92
C THR A 210 -16.44 -13.61 18.66
N ASP A 211 -17.30 -13.67 17.65
CA ASP A 211 -17.12 -12.92 16.41
C ASP A 211 -17.20 -11.39 16.62
N GLY A 212 -16.64 -10.65 15.65
CA GLY A 212 -16.63 -9.18 15.63
C GLY A 212 -15.23 -8.58 15.76
N ALA A 213 -15.11 -7.31 15.40
CA ALA A 213 -13.87 -6.54 15.53
C ALA A 213 -13.83 -5.81 16.87
N ARG A 214 -12.70 -5.93 17.58
CA ARG A 214 -12.52 -5.39 18.93
C ARG A 214 -11.12 -4.79 19.05
N ASP A 215 -11.04 -3.54 19.48
CA ASP A 215 -9.80 -3.01 20.00
C ASP A 215 -9.52 -3.69 21.35
N VAL A 216 -8.29 -4.16 21.57
CA VAL A 216 -7.94 -4.90 22.79
C VAL A 216 -6.80 -4.27 23.58
N LEU A 217 -5.87 -3.59 22.90
CA LEU A 217 -4.78 -2.85 23.51
C LEU A 217 -4.62 -1.49 22.87
N ARG A 218 -4.11 -0.53 23.64
CA ARG A 218 -3.77 0.82 23.19
C ARG A 218 -2.46 1.28 23.79
N ALA A 219 -1.69 2.04 23.04
CA ALA A 219 -0.60 2.84 23.56
C ALA A 219 -0.61 4.26 22.97
N GLY A 220 -0.58 5.27 23.83
CA GLY A 220 -0.45 6.67 23.43
C GLY A 220 1.00 7.06 23.12
N LEU A 221 1.20 8.24 22.52
CA LEU A 221 2.54 8.77 22.20
C LEU A 221 3.51 8.75 23.40
N ALA A 222 3.04 9.16 24.58
CA ALA A 222 3.87 9.22 25.78
C ALA A 222 4.37 7.82 26.20
N GLU A 223 3.52 6.80 26.11
CA GLU A 223 3.87 5.41 26.43
C GLU A 223 4.83 4.82 25.41
N LEU A 224 4.67 5.19 24.14
CA LEU A 224 5.55 4.80 23.04
C LEU A 224 6.84 5.63 22.96
N HIS A 225 6.99 6.65 23.81
CA HIS A 225 8.04 7.68 23.72
C HIS A 225 8.18 8.26 22.30
N ALA A 226 7.06 8.41 21.62
CA ALA A 226 6.96 8.98 20.28
C ALA A 226 6.48 10.44 20.37
N SER A 227 6.69 11.19 19.29
CA SER A 227 6.23 12.57 19.12
C SER A 227 5.43 12.72 17.83
N GLY A 228 4.43 13.60 17.82
CA GLY A 228 3.71 13.95 16.61
C GLY A 228 4.61 14.59 15.54
N GLY A 229 4.14 14.55 14.30
CA GLY A 229 4.82 15.06 13.11
C GLY A 229 5.91 14.15 12.54
N SER A 230 6.33 13.12 13.27
CA SER A 230 7.41 12.20 12.87
C SER A 230 6.87 10.88 12.31
N ARG A 231 7.68 10.23 11.47
CA ARG A 231 7.42 8.89 10.92
C ARG A 231 8.13 7.85 11.79
N TYR A 232 7.47 6.73 12.03
CA TYR A 232 7.99 5.65 12.87
C TYR A 232 7.71 4.29 12.24
N LEU A 233 8.64 3.37 12.45
CA LEU A 233 8.42 1.94 12.30
C LEU A 233 7.98 1.38 13.66
N VAL A 234 6.77 0.84 13.71
CA VAL A 234 6.20 0.18 14.89
C VAL A 234 6.27 -1.32 14.67
N HIS A 235 7.15 -2.00 15.40
CA HIS A 235 7.34 -3.44 15.32
C HIS A 235 6.72 -4.14 16.53
N VAL A 236 5.74 -5.01 16.29
CA VAL A 236 5.03 -5.77 17.32
C VAL A 236 5.53 -7.21 17.31
N THR A 237 6.00 -7.69 18.46
CA THR A 237 6.46 -9.07 18.64
C THR A 237 5.48 -9.84 19.49
N GLY A 238 5.27 -11.11 19.16
CA GLY A 238 4.29 -11.93 19.86
C GLY A 238 3.97 -13.23 19.15
N ASN A 239 2.82 -13.78 19.49
CA ASN A 239 2.19 -14.86 18.74
C ASN A 239 0.70 -14.57 18.55
N TYR A 240 0.11 -15.16 17.51
CA TYR A 240 -1.32 -15.14 17.29
C TYR A 240 -1.79 -16.53 16.88
N SER A 241 -2.93 -16.95 17.42
CA SER A 241 -3.54 -18.24 17.17
C SER A 241 -5.04 -18.03 16.96
N PRO A 242 -5.51 -17.96 15.69
CA PRO A 242 -6.94 -17.89 15.41
C PRO A 242 -7.61 -19.20 15.88
N SER A 243 -8.87 -19.14 16.34
CA SER A 243 -9.56 -20.36 16.78
C SER A 243 -9.82 -21.34 15.63
N THR A 244 -9.92 -20.82 14.40
CA THR A 244 -10.06 -21.60 13.18
C THR A 244 -8.74 -21.50 12.40
N PRO A 245 -8.06 -22.63 12.12
CA PRO A 245 -6.84 -22.62 11.32
C PRO A 245 -7.10 -22.01 9.92
N PRO A 246 -6.14 -21.24 9.37
CA PRO A 246 -6.27 -20.74 8.02
C PRO A 246 -6.27 -21.88 7.01
N LEU A 247 -7.09 -21.74 5.96
CA LEU A 247 -7.12 -22.69 4.85
C LEU A 247 -5.76 -22.73 4.13
N ILE A 248 -5.20 -21.56 3.85
CA ILE A 248 -3.93 -21.37 3.14
C ILE A 248 -2.86 -20.92 4.13
N LYS A 249 -1.75 -21.67 4.16
CA LYS A 249 -0.59 -21.43 5.02
C LYS A 249 0.58 -20.87 4.21
N PRO A 250 1.49 -20.11 4.85
CA PRO A 250 2.72 -19.68 4.21
C PRO A 250 3.53 -20.90 3.71
N GLY A 251 4.07 -20.82 2.50
CA GLY A 251 4.80 -21.89 1.83
C GLY A 251 3.94 -22.90 1.07
N ASP A 252 2.62 -22.81 1.12
CA ASP A 252 1.75 -23.69 0.33
C ASP A 252 1.89 -23.42 -1.18
N GLU A 253 2.03 -24.50 -1.95
CA GLU A 253 1.83 -24.50 -3.40
C GLU A 253 0.38 -24.91 -3.70
N LEU A 254 -0.32 -24.06 -4.45
CA LEU A 254 -1.76 -24.17 -4.69
C LEU A 254 -2.03 -24.15 -6.19
N THR A 255 -2.91 -25.01 -6.65
CA THR A 255 -3.48 -24.91 -8.00
C THR A 255 -4.93 -24.43 -7.89
N VAL A 256 -5.22 -23.30 -8.53
CA VAL A 256 -6.58 -22.81 -8.71
C VAL A 256 -7.04 -23.28 -10.09
N ARG A 257 -8.14 -24.00 -10.16
CA ARG A 257 -8.78 -24.38 -11.43
C ARG A 257 -10.22 -23.93 -11.43
N PHE A 258 -10.71 -23.50 -12.58
CA PHE A 258 -12.06 -22.97 -12.71
C PHE A 258 -12.56 -23.09 -14.14
N LYS A 259 -13.87 -23.20 -14.27
CA LYS A 259 -14.57 -23.04 -15.53
C LYS A 259 -15.11 -21.63 -15.63
N TYR A 260 -15.16 -21.11 -16.84
CA TYR A 260 -15.60 -19.74 -17.10
C TYR A 260 -16.52 -19.67 -18.31
N ARG A 261 -17.27 -18.57 -18.40
CA ARG A 261 -17.88 -18.09 -19.64
C ARG A 261 -17.61 -16.61 -19.80
N ALA A 262 -16.94 -16.28 -20.91
CA ALA A 262 -16.64 -14.91 -21.30
C ALA A 262 -17.64 -14.41 -22.35
N ALA A 263 -18.03 -13.15 -22.25
CA ALA A 263 -18.92 -12.53 -23.23
C ALA A 263 -18.18 -12.14 -24.51
N GLN A 264 -16.90 -11.79 -24.41
CA GLN A 264 -16.12 -11.24 -25.52
C GLN A 264 -14.72 -11.86 -25.63
N THR A 265 -14.22 -11.91 -26.85
CA THR A 265 -12.80 -12.18 -27.10
C THR A 265 -11.98 -11.00 -26.61
N GLY A 266 -10.88 -11.26 -25.90
CA GLY A 266 -10.04 -10.24 -25.28
C GLY A 266 -10.41 -9.89 -23.84
N ASP A 267 -11.48 -10.48 -23.29
CA ASP A 267 -11.75 -10.39 -21.84
C ASP A 267 -10.53 -10.88 -21.05
N VAL A 268 -10.22 -10.24 -19.91
CA VAL A 268 -9.06 -10.62 -19.08
C VAL A 268 -9.56 -11.02 -17.70
N PHE A 269 -9.44 -12.30 -17.40
CA PHE A 269 -9.64 -12.80 -16.04
C PHE A 269 -8.37 -12.65 -15.22
N TYR A 270 -8.54 -12.52 -13.91
CA TYR A 270 -7.42 -12.58 -12.99
C TYR A 270 -7.73 -13.57 -11.87
N VAL A 271 -6.66 -14.21 -11.40
CA VAL A 271 -6.63 -15.03 -10.20
C VAL A 271 -5.47 -14.49 -9.36
N ALA A 272 -5.75 -14.08 -8.13
CA ALA A 272 -4.75 -13.51 -7.23
C ALA A 272 -4.71 -14.28 -5.91
N LEU A 273 -3.50 -14.67 -5.49
CA LEU A 273 -3.26 -15.16 -4.12
C LEU A 273 -2.89 -13.98 -3.23
N ARG A 274 -3.84 -13.46 -2.46
CA ARG A 274 -3.67 -12.26 -1.64
C ARG A 274 -3.28 -12.60 -0.21
N SER A 275 -2.60 -11.68 0.46
CA SER A 275 -2.30 -11.71 1.89
C SER A 275 -3.20 -10.72 2.62
N LEU A 276 -3.50 -10.92 3.92
CA LEU A 276 -4.16 -9.88 4.72
C LEU A 276 -3.22 -8.68 4.96
N GLU A 277 -1.91 -8.93 4.92
CA GLU A 277 -0.89 -7.92 5.21
C GLU A 277 -0.70 -6.93 4.06
N ASP A 278 -0.91 -7.41 2.82
CA ASP A 278 -0.92 -6.61 1.61
C ASP A 278 -1.90 -7.24 0.61
N PRO A 279 -3.21 -6.88 0.70
CA PRO A 279 -4.21 -7.46 -0.17
C PRO A 279 -4.11 -6.95 -1.61
N ASP A 280 -3.44 -5.82 -1.84
CA ASP A 280 -3.34 -5.16 -3.15
C ASP A 280 -2.06 -5.52 -3.91
N ALA A 281 -1.16 -6.30 -3.29
CA ALA A 281 0.02 -6.88 -3.92
C ALA A 281 -0.31 -7.52 -5.28
N ILE A 282 0.27 -6.97 -6.35
CA ILE A 282 0.01 -7.40 -7.72
C ILE A 282 0.81 -8.66 -8.06
N ASP A 283 1.92 -8.92 -7.36
CA ASP A 283 2.93 -9.91 -7.72
C ASP A 283 2.45 -11.37 -7.70
N THR A 284 1.32 -11.64 -7.05
CA THR A 284 0.68 -12.96 -6.99
C THR A 284 -0.59 -13.03 -7.86
N THR A 285 -0.76 -12.06 -8.76
CA THR A 285 -1.87 -11.99 -9.71
C THR A 285 -1.47 -12.61 -11.04
N SER A 286 -2.19 -13.64 -11.45
CA SER A 286 -2.11 -14.21 -12.79
C SER A 286 -3.27 -13.70 -13.63
N THR A 287 -3.00 -13.34 -14.88
CA THR A 287 -4.00 -12.84 -15.82
C THR A 287 -4.17 -13.78 -17.02
N PHE A 288 -5.40 -13.93 -17.48
CA PHE A 288 -5.78 -14.86 -18.56
C PHE A 288 -6.55 -14.08 -19.62
N PRO A 289 -5.91 -13.70 -20.74
CA PRO A 289 -6.63 -13.13 -21.88
C PRO A 289 -7.44 -14.23 -22.57
N ILE A 290 -8.72 -13.95 -22.81
CA ILE A 290 -9.64 -14.89 -23.43
C ILE A 290 -9.52 -14.81 -24.95
N ALA A 291 -8.92 -15.85 -25.54
CA ALA A 291 -8.70 -15.93 -26.98
C ALA A 291 -10.00 -16.02 -27.80
N LYS A 292 -11.09 -16.53 -27.21
CA LYS A 292 -12.40 -16.68 -27.86
C LYS A 292 -13.54 -16.57 -26.85
N ALA A 293 -14.54 -15.74 -27.15
CA ALA A 293 -15.78 -15.68 -26.38
C ALA A 293 -16.46 -17.05 -26.25
N GLY A 294 -17.12 -17.29 -25.11
CA GLY A 294 -17.77 -18.56 -24.80
C GLY A 294 -17.24 -19.22 -23.53
N ALA A 295 -17.60 -20.50 -23.36
CA ALA A 295 -17.19 -21.29 -22.20
C ALA A 295 -15.80 -21.90 -22.38
N GLY A 296 -15.05 -22.04 -21.28
CA GLY A 296 -13.75 -22.69 -21.25
C GLY A 296 -13.31 -23.03 -19.83
N GLU A 297 -12.10 -23.54 -19.71
CA GLU A 297 -11.49 -23.91 -18.43
C GLU A 297 -10.10 -23.27 -18.33
N GLN A 298 -9.69 -22.93 -17.11
CA GLN A 298 -8.35 -22.43 -16.81
C GLN A 298 -7.83 -23.04 -15.52
N GLN A 299 -6.51 -23.09 -15.41
CA GLN A 299 -5.83 -23.43 -14.18
C GLN A 299 -4.56 -22.60 -14.01
N VAL A 300 -4.17 -22.39 -12.76
CA VAL A 300 -2.94 -21.69 -12.41
C VAL A 300 -2.38 -22.15 -11.10
N THR A 301 -1.06 -22.23 -11.02
CA THR A 301 -0.34 -22.54 -9.79
C THR A 301 0.17 -21.25 -9.15
N LEU A 302 -0.07 -21.11 -7.86
CA LEU A 302 0.29 -19.97 -7.03
C LEU A 302 1.03 -20.47 -5.79
N THR A 303 1.95 -19.68 -5.26
CA THR A 303 2.72 -20.03 -4.06
C THR A 303 2.51 -18.97 -2.98
N ALA A 304 2.10 -19.40 -1.79
CA ALA A 304 1.95 -18.53 -0.63
C ALA A 304 3.33 -18.15 -0.09
N VAL A 305 3.67 -16.86 -0.12
CA VAL A 305 5.00 -16.39 0.29
C VAL A 305 5.26 -16.68 1.78
N PRO A 306 6.37 -17.32 2.16
CA PRO A 306 6.66 -17.70 3.55
C PRO A 306 6.74 -16.55 4.57
N GLY A 307 6.90 -15.30 4.11
CA GLY A 307 7.04 -14.12 4.96
C GLY A 307 5.74 -13.38 5.30
N SER A 308 4.63 -13.71 4.64
CA SER A 308 3.33 -13.06 4.88
C SER A 308 2.31 -14.03 5.46
N SER A 309 1.13 -13.55 5.84
CA SER A 309 0.11 -14.38 6.46
C SER A 309 -1.33 -13.96 6.11
N GLY A 310 -2.29 -14.83 6.39
CA GLY A 310 -3.69 -14.57 6.07
C GLY A 310 -4.02 -14.71 4.59
N PHE A 311 -3.49 -15.74 3.95
CA PHE A 311 -3.67 -15.92 2.52
C PHE A 311 -5.10 -16.31 2.13
N TYR A 312 -5.54 -15.78 0.98
CA TYR A 312 -6.81 -16.14 0.34
C TYR A 312 -6.71 -15.97 -1.18
N VAL A 313 -7.58 -16.65 -1.92
CA VAL A 313 -7.61 -16.55 -3.38
C VAL A 313 -8.80 -15.69 -3.80
N GLY A 314 -8.53 -14.66 -4.61
CA GLY A 314 -9.54 -13.83 -5.26
C GLY A 314 -9.57 -14.09 -6.78
N ILE A 315 -10.75 -14.18 -7.36
CA ILE A 315 -10.96 -14.43 -8.80
C ILE A 315 -11.97 -13.42 -9.34
N GLY A 316 -11.73 -12.89 -10.53
CA GLY A 316 -12.67 -12.00 -11.20
C GLY A 316 -12.24 -11.55 -12.59
N SER A 317 -12.86 -10.48 -13.07
CA SER A 317 -12.56 -9.84 -14.35
C SER A 317 -12.62 -8.34 -14.23
N ARG A 318 -11.80 -7.63 -15.01
CA ARG A 318 -11.93 -6.17 -15.19
C ARG A 318 -12.83 -5.82 -16.39
N SER A 319 -13.31 -6.82 -17.13
CA SER A 319 -14.04 -6.65 -18.38
C SER A 319 -15.57 -6.67 -18.17
N ALA A 320 -16.32 -7.07 -19.20
CA ALA A 320 -17.77 -7.23 -19.16
C ALA A 320 -18.22 -8.26 -18.10
N ALA A 321 -19.54 -8.39 -17.91
CA ALA A 321 -20.09 -9.44 -17.06
C ALA A 321 -19.62 -10.83 -17.52
N PHE A 322 -19.33 -11.69 -16.55
CA PHE A 322 -18.72 -13.00 -16.77
C PHE A 322 -19.37 -14.04 -15.86
N GLU A 323 -19.21 -15.31 -16.22
CA GLU A 323 -19.66 -16.41 -15.38
C GLU A 323 -18.47 -17.29 -14.96
N PHE A 324 -18.51 -17.80 -13.74
CA PHE A 324 -17.58 -18.81 -13.23
C PHE A 324 -18.32 -20.00 -12.65
N ASP A 325 -17.68 -21.16 -12.70
CA ASP A 325 -18.20 -22.41 -12.18
C ASP A 325 -17.05 -23.35 -11.80
N ASP A 326 -17.32 -24.34 -10.94
CA ASP A 326 -16.34 -25.32 -10.44
C ASP A 326 -14.98 -24.69 -10.07
N VAL A 327 -15.00 -23.60 -9.29
CA VAL A 327 -13.79 -22.95 -8.82
C VAL A 327 -13.20 -23.79 -7.69
N GLU A 328 -12.07 -24.43 -7.92
CA GLU A 328 -11.46 -25.34 -6.95
C GLU A 328 -10.05 -24.88 -6.58
N LEU A 329 -9.76 -24.92 -5.29
CA LEU A 329 -8.43 -24.74 -4.74
C LEU A 329 -7.85 -26.12 -4.41
N VAL A 330 -6.71 -26.44 -5.01
CA VAL A 330 -6.06 -27.75 -4.93
C VAL A 330 -4.70 -27.64 -4.26
N ARG A 331 -4.39 -28.55 -3.33
CA ARG A 331 -3.07 -28.70 -2.70
C ARG A 331 -2.66 -30.16 -2.69
N GLY A 332 -1.46 -30.47 -3.19
CA GLY A 332 -0.96 -31.84 -3.24
C GLY A 332 -1.87 -32.82 -4.00
N GLY A 333 -2.57 -32.33 -5.04
CA GLY A 333 -3.53 -33.10 -5.83
C GLY A 333 -4.94 -33.24 -5.25
N SER A 334 -5.18 -32.76 -4.03
CA SER A 334 -6.49 -32.81 -3.36
C SER A 334 -7.19 -31.45 -3.39
N VAL A 335 -8.49 -31.42 -3.68
CA VAL A 335 -9.32 -30.22 -3.53
C VAL A 335 -9.50 -29.93 -2.04
N ILE A 336 -9.06 -28.75 -1.61
CA ILE A 336 -9.12 -28.32 -0.20
C ILE A 336 -10.25 -27.31 0.06
N ALA A 337 -10.74 -26.64 -0.99
CA ALA A 337 -11.95 -25.81 -0.97
C ALA A 337 -12.48 -25.64 -2.39
N SER A 338 -13.76 -25.36 -2.51
CA SER A 338 -14.43 -25.16 -3.80
C SER A 338 -15.56 -24.15 -3.71
N ALA A 339 -15.77 -23.39 -4.78
CA ALA A 339 -16.97 -22.61 -5.03
C ALA A 339 -17.69 -23.20 -6.26
N LEU A 340 -18.82 -23.88 -6.03
CA LEU A 340 -19.57 -24.68 -7.02
C LEU A 340 -20.86 -24.01 -7.50
N ALA A 341 -21.21 -22.85 -6.95
CA ALA A 341 -22.47 -22.14 -7.23
C ALA A 341 -23.74 -22.96 -6.92
N GLU A 342 -23.64 -23.94 -6.02
CA GLU A 342 -24.77 -24.78 -5.61
C GLU A 342 -25.54 -24.19 -4.42
N ALA A 343 -24.87 -23.35 -3.62
CA ALA A 343 -25.49 -22.65 -2.51
C ALA A 343 -24.94 -21.22 -2.33
N PRO A 344 -25.75 -20.27 -1.83
CA PRO A 344 -25.29 -18.90 -1.58
C PRO A 344 -24.26 -18.78 -0.45
N ASN A 345 -24.16 -19.80 0.42
CA ASN A 345 -23.34 -19.79 1.63
C ASN A 345 -22.39 -21.00 1.68
N GLU A 346 -21.64 -21.22 0.60
CA GLU A 346 -20.63 -22.27 0.58
C GLU A 346 -19.50 -21.97 1.59
N LEU A 347 -19.00 -23.04 2.23
CA LEU A 347 -18.02 -22.91 3.30
C LEU A 347 -16.74 -22.26 2.77
N GLN A 348 -16.25 -21.23 3.45
CA GLN A 348 -15.04 -20.46 3.08
C GLN A 348 -15.13 -19.71 1.74
N VAL A 349 -16.33 -19.56 1.17
CA VAL A 349 -16.57 -18.78 -0.06
C VAL A 349 -17.26 -17.46 0.30
N GLU A 350 -16.70 -16.36 -0.18
CA GLU A 350 -17.36 -15.04 -0.24
C GLU A 350 -17.55 -14.69 -1.71
N THR A 351 -18.75 -14.21 -2.10
CA THR A 351 -19.03 -13.91 -3.51
C THR A 351 -19.85 -12.63 -3.66
N LYS A 352 -19.53 -11.87 -4.72
CA LYS A 352 -20.32 -10.73 -5.21
C LYS A 352 -21.22 -11.12 -6.39
N CYS A 353 -21.14 -12.37 -6.83
CA CYS A 353 -21.91 -12.90 -7.94
C CYS A 353 -23.28 -13.40 -7.47
N THR A 354 -24.23 -13.46 -8.40
CA THR A 354 -25.50 -14.16 -8.17
C THR A 354 -25.38 -15.59 -8.68
N ILE A 355 -26.23 -16.49 -8.19
CA ILE A 355 -26.29 -17.88 -8.68
C ILE A 355 -27.37 -17.95 -9.77
N GLY A 356 -26.98 -18.36 -10.98
CA GLY A 356 -27.86 -18.46 -12.15
C GLY A 356 -27.94 -19.87 -12.71
N GLY A 357 -29.16 -20.41 -12.86
CA GLY A 357 -29.41 -21.75 -13.42
C GLY A 357 -29.91 -21.79 -14.87
N ALA A 358 -30.05 -20.63 -15.53
CA ALA A 358 -30.64 -20.57 -16.87
C ALA A 358 -29.76 -21.21 -17.95
N LYS A 359 -28.44 -21.07 -17.82
CA LYS A 359 -27.46 -21.66 -18.74
C LYS A 359 -26.17 -21.97 -17.97
N PRO A 360 -26.17 -22.97 -17.07
CA PRO A 360 -24.98 -23.31 -16.31
C PRO A 360 -23.81 -23.67 -17.23
N ILE A 361 -22.58 -23.39 -16.82
CA ILE A 361 -21.37 -23.87 -17.49
C ILE A 361 -21.26 -25.38 -17.25
N SER A 362 -21.51 -25.82 -16.02
CA SER A 362 -21.62 -27.22 -15.61
C SER A 362 -22.65 -27.38 -14.47
N GLY A 363 -23.03 -28.63 -14.19
CA GLY A 363 -23.94 -28.91 -13.09
C GLY A 363 -25.31 -28.23 -13.23
N LYS A 364 -25.77 -27.58 -12.16
CA LYS A 364 -27.12 -27.00 -12.06
C LYS A 364 -27.15 -25.47 -12.15
N ALA A 365 -26.05 -24.80 -11.80
CA ALA A 365 -25.97 -23.35 -11.76
C ALA A 365 -24.53 -22.87 -11.96
N SER A 366 -24.35 -21.57 -12.16
CA SER A 366 -23.03 -20.94 -12.22
C SER A 366 -23.09 -19.57 -11.53
N PHE A 367 -21.93 -19.06 -11.11
CA PHE A 367 -21.81 -17.70 -10.60
C PHE A 367 -21.91 -16.71 -11.76
N VAL A 368 -22.90 -15.83 -11.73
CA VAL A 368 -23.07 -14.71 -12.67
C VAL A 368 -22.56 -13.45 -12.00
N CYS A 369 -21.42 -12.96 -12.46
CA CYS A 369 -20.67 -11.91 -11.80
C CYS A 369 -20.81 -10.56 -12.52
N PRO A 370 -20.88 -9.44 -11.77
CA PRO A 370 -20.97 -8.12 -12.37
C PRO A 370 -19.69 -7.75 -13.14
N ALA A 371 -19.83 -6.85 -14.11
CA ALA A 371 -18.70 -6.31 -14.86
C ALA A 371 -17.70 -5.61 -13.92
N ALA A 372 -16.42 -5.60 -14.33
CA ALA A 372 -15.32 -4.98 -13.61
C ALA A 372 -15.18 -5.40 -12.12
N SER A 373 -15.61 -6.61 -11.79
CA SER A 373 -15.64 -7.09 -10.40
C SER A 373 -14.37 -7.80 -9.99
N ILE A 374 -13.43 -6.96 -9.53
CA ILE A 374 -12.56 -7.13 -8.35
C ILE A 374 -12.87 -8.28 -7.37
N ASP A 375 -12.09 -9.38 -7.30
CA ASP A 375 -12.33 -10.52 -6.38
C ASP A 375 -13.82 -10.92 -6.27
N ALA A 376 -14.47 -11.11 -7.41
CA ALA A 376 -15.87 -11.48 -7.49
C ALA A 376 -16.19 -12.77 -6.71
N ILE A 377 -15.26 -13.72 -6.70
CA ILE A 377 -15.28 -14.90 -5.84
C ILE A 377 -14.00 -14.89 -5.02
N THR A 378 -14.13 -15.06 -3.71
CA THR A 378 -13.03 -15.15 -2.76
C THR A 378 -13.12 -16.48 -2.01
N ILE A 379 -12.04 -17.25 -2.00
CA ILE A 379 -11.96 -18.56 -1.31
C ILE A 379 -10.89 -18.48 -0.21
N GLY A 380 -11.27 -18.93 0.98
CA GLY A 380 -10.34 -19.13 2.10
C GLY A 380 -10.00 -17.88 2.90
N ARG A 381 -10.71 -16.75 2.70
CA ARG A 381 -10.47 -15.53 3.48
C ARG A 381 -10.60 -15.81 4.98
N PRO A 382 -9.56 -15.54 5.78
CA PRO A 382 -9.64 -15.72 7.23
C PRO A 382 -10.67 -14.79 7.86
N ARG A 383 -11.62 -15.35 8.60
CA ARG A 383 -12.62 -14.56 9.35
C ARG A 383 -12.08 -13.99 10.66
N ALA A 384 -11.06 -14.63 11.24
CA ALA A 384 -10.40 -14.18 12.44
C ALA A 384 -8.97 -13.74 12.15
N HIS A 385 -8.55 -12.56 12.60
CA HIS A 385 -7.20 -12.03 12.41
C HIS A 385 -6.85 -10.97 13.46
N LEU A 386 -5.56 -10.70 13.62
CA LEU A 386 -5.07 -9.56 14.40
C LEU A 386 -4.97 -8.33 13.48
N PHE A 387 -5.31 -7.15 13.99
CA PHE A 387 -4.98 -5.89 13.33
C PHE A 387 -4.16 -4.98 14.25
N MET A 388 -3.25 -4.23 13.64
CA MET A 388 -2.49 -3.16 14.27
C MET A 388 -2.75 -1.89 13.48
N THR A 389 -3.12 -0.82 14.17
CA THR A 389 -3.41 0.46 13.52
C THR A 389 -2.78 1.61 14.30
N VAL A 390 -2.28 2.61 13.58
CA VAL A 390 -2.04 3.93 14.17
C VAL A 390 -3.28 4.76 13.86
N ARG A 391 -3.96 5.20 14.92
CA ARG A 391 -5.25 5.91 14.84
C ARG A 391 -5.14 7.27 15.50
N ASP A 392 -5.70 8.28 14.86
CA ASP A 392 -5.90 9.62 15.42
C ASP A 392 -7.38 10.00 15.44
N SER A 393 -7.71 11.26 15.74
CA SER A 393 -9.09 11.77 15.73
C SER A 393 -9.78 11.71 14.36
N THR A 394 -9.01 11.61 13.26
CA THR A 394 -9.53 11.55 11.89
C THR A 394 -9.76 10.11 11.41
N GLY A 395 -9.17 9.11 12.07
CA GLY A 395 -9.37 7.70 11.78
C GLY A 395 -8.06 6.90 11.78
N ASP A 396 -8.10 5.74 11.12
CA ASP A 396 -6.93 4.90 10.92
C ASP A 396 -5.98 5.54 9.89
N ARG A 397 -4.74 5.82 10.30
CA ARG A 397 -3.68 6.39 9.44
C ARG A 397 -2.89 5.32 8.70
N ALA A 398 -2.69 4.19 9.36
CA ALA A 398 -1.98 3.04 8.83
C ALA A 398 -2.56 1.80 9.51
N ILE A 399 -2.78 0.73 8.75
CA ILE A 399 -3.33 -0.52 9.27
C ILE A 399 -2.60 -1.71 8.67
N LEU A 400 -2.26 -2.67 9.54
CA LEU A 400 -1.73 -3.98 9.16
C LEU A 400 -2.65 -5.06 9.72
N ARG A 401 -3.07 -6.00 8.87
CA ARG A 401 -3.88 -7.16 9.26
C ARG A 401 -3.05 -8.42 9.08
N THR A 402 -3.04 -9.31 10.06
CA THR A 402 -2.14 -10.47 10.04
C THR A 402 -2.72 -11.68 10.76
N LEU A 403 -2.29 -12.87 10.37
CA LEU A 403 -2.51 -14.13 11.09
C LEU A 403 -1.28 -14.63 11.84
N SER A 404 -0.17 -13.90 11.84
CA SER A 404 1.04 -14.32 12.53
C SER A 404 1.81 -13.13 13.06
N LEU A 405 2.38 -13.31 14.25
CA LEU A 405 3.38 -12.41 14.83
C LEU A 405 4.75 -13.10 14.88
N ASP A 406 4.93 -14.22 14.18
CA ASP A 406 6.20 -14.94 14.12
C ASP A 406 7.24 -14.10 13.40
N GLY A 407 8.38 -13.86 14.07
CA GLY A 407 9.40 -12.92 13.60
C GLY A 407 9.03 -11.44 13.80
N GLY A 408 7.85 -11.17 14.39
CA GLY A 408 7.31 -9.82 14.57
C GLY A 408 6.68 -9.24 13.31
N ARG A 409 5.92 -8.15 13.46
CA ARG A 409 5.26 -7.46 12.35
C ARG A 409 5.39 -5.96 12.48
N SER A 410 5.70 -5.32 11.36
CA SER A 410 6.06 -3.90 11.33
C SER A 410 4.99 -3.08 10.61
N LEU A 411 4.62 -1.96 11.20
CA LEU A 411 3.73 -0.95 10.64
C LEU A 411 4.51 0.36 10.53
N ASP A 412 4.65 0.88 9.31
CA ASP A 412 5.19 2.21 9.07
C ASP A 412 4.05 3.23 9.13
N ALA A 413 4.18 4.23 10.01
CA ALA A 413 3.16 5.24 10.20
C ALA A 413 3.74 6.60 10.57
N LYS A 414 3.09 7.66 10.07
CA LYS A 414 3.28 9.03 10.56
C LYS A 414 2.35 9.27 11.74
N PHE A 415 2.91 9.68 12.88
CA PHE A 415 2.15 10.01 14.07
C PHE A 415 1.79 11.51 14.06
N THR A 416 0.57 11.82 14.49
CA THR A 416 0.09 13.15 14.90
C THR A 416 0.12 13.27 16.42
N ASP A 417 -0.07 14.47 16.98
CA ASP A 417 -0.02 14.71 18.42
C ASP A 417 -1.12 13.96 19.21
N ASP A 418 -2.20 13.56 18.54
CA ASP A 418 -3.31 12.78 19.08
C ASP A 418 -3.31 11.31 18.64
N SER A 419 -2.23 10.86 17.97
CA SER A 419 -2.11 9.48 17.50
C SER A 419 -1.94 8.49 18.66
N SER A 420 -2.48 7.29 18.47
CA SER A 420 -2.26 6.13 19.33
C SER A 420 -2.06 4.87 18.49
N LEU A 421 -1.23 3.96 18.98
CA LEU A 421 -1.20 2.59 18.49
C LEU A 421 -2.39 1.84 19.12
N VAL A 422 -3.14 1.13 18.28
CA VAL A 422 -4.21 0.24 18.71
C VAL A 422 -3.95 -1.15 18.13
N ILE A 423 -4.03 -2.17 18.99
CA ILE A 423 -3.99 -3.57 18.58
C ILE A 423 -5.37 -4.16 18.85
N GLY A 424 -5.90 -4.87 17.87
CA GLY A 424 -7.23 -5.46 17.94
C GLY A 424 -7.30 -6.87 17.39
N LEU A 425 -8.41 -7.53 17.71
CA LEU A 425 -8.77 -8.85 17.23
C LEU A 425 -10.07 -8.75 16.44
N VAL A 426 -10.08 -9.38 15.28
CA VAL A 426 -11.31 -9.73 14.56
C VAL A 426 -11.55 -11.21 14.79
N GLY A 427 -12.75 -11.58 15.24
CA GLY A 427 -13.14 -12.96 15.44
C GLY A 427 -12.48 -13.65 16.64
N PRO A 428 -12.87 -14.92 16.90
CA PRO A 428 -12.32 -15.72 17.98
C PRO A 428 -10.86 -16.14 17.75
N GLY A 429 -10.06 -16.09 18.81
CA GLY A 429 -8.63 -16.39 18.77
C GLY A 429 -7.90 -15.91 20.02
N SER A 430 -6.59 -16.15 20.07
CA SER A 430 -5.73 -15.68 21.14
C SER A 430 -4.46 -15.03 20.58
N ALA A 431 -4.07 -13.89 21.13
CA ALA A 431 -2.82 -13.21 20.81
C ALA A 431 -2.00 -13.00 22.08
N THR A 432 -0.70 -13.34 22.06
CA THR A 432 0.22 -12.88 23.10
C THR A 432 1.12 -11.80 22.52
N ILE A 433 1.02 -10.58 23.06
CA ILE A 433 1.89 -9.47 22.70
C ILE A 433 3.05 -9.45 23.70
N GLN A 434 4.26 -9.65 23.21
CA GLN A 434 5.48 -9.62 24.03
C GLN A 434 6.00 -8.20 24.19
N ALA A 435 6.14 -7.48 23.07
CA ALA A 435 6.58 -6.10 23.08
C ALA A 435 6.19 -5.35 21.81
N VAL A 436 6.12 -4.03 21.94
CA VAL A 436 6.04 -3.05 20.86
C VAL A 436 7.35 -2.28 20.85
N GLU A 437 8.05 -2.31 19.73
CA GLU A 437 9.27 -1.55 19.50
C GLU A 437 8.97 -0.41 18.53
N VAL A 438 9.30 0.82 18.92
CA VAL A 438 9.07 2.01 18.11
C VAL A 438 10.42 2.61 17.74
N LYS A 439 10.67 2.71 16.43
CA LYS A 439 11.89 3.27 15.84
C LYS A 439 11.52 4.47 14.99
N LYS A 440 12.06 5.64 15.33
CA LYS A 440 11.92 6.84 14.48
C LYS A 440 12.68 6.62 13.16
N LEU A 441 12.03 6.92 12.04
CA LEU A 441 12.59 6.81 10.68
C LEU A 441 13.19 8.13 10.20
#